data_AF-A0A328BF95-F1
#
_entry.id   AF-A0A328BF95-F1
#
_cell.length_a   1.000
_cell.length_b   1.000
_cell.length_c   1.000
_cell.angle_alpha   90.00
_cell.angle_beta   90.00
_cell.angle_gamma   90.00
#
_symmetry.space_group_name_H-M   'P 1'
#
loop_
_entity.id
_entity.type
_entity.pdbx_description
1 polymer ?
#
loop_
_entity_poly.entity_id
_entity_poly.type
_entity_poly.pdbx_seq_one_letter_code
_entity_poly.pdbx_strand_id
1 'polypeptide(L)'
;MLLTLSGSAQKILVRGLARDTTRGRNPVTVVVNDTVNKFARAARRQLDAPGLGEAQREALLRQFRALAADTAYVVRTDKQGRFRIRARKTDSLYFSSYHSLPARYPVAELRRRRAVDIHLQPQPCEPYVTCQDTAGAEYAFIGRKISLERTEHPYYCPEAGRPFLSMDGRYAARYQLLAQLAGRFPRDTMAFTAYDHYGSPAFGRHEQVLLFVQDYCGRLIHQKYQYYPVYRTADGRWAAPYQWLDHHDPELAPPIQPRPMAFAAPVVIDVAGAAPEYVLQHYPAPYYRVENGRATAVYGNYVDELLENRRRLRGPRRAKNARLEAQSQQLLQRLNTPKN
;
A
#
# COMPACT_ATOMS: atom_id res chain seq x y z
N MET A 1 30.12 -33.57 -35.83
CA MET A 1 28.89 -34.13 -35.23
C MET A 1 28.70 -33.49 -33.86
N LEU A 2 27.94 -32.39 -33.77
CA LEU A 2 27.65 -31.72 -32.50
C LEU A 2 26.55 -32.50 -31.76
N LEU A 3 26.90 -33.14 -30.65
CA LEU A 3 25.94 -33.72 -29.71
C LEU A 3 25.39 -32.61 -28.81
N THR A 4 24.26 -32.03 -29.20
CA THR A 4 23.42 -31.23 -28.31
C THR A 4 22.66 -32.17 -27.37
N LEU A 5 23.26 -32.47 -26.22
CA LEU A 5 22.55 -33.09 -25.10
C LEU A 5 21.58 -32.06 -24.48
N SER A 6 20.42 -31.90 -25.11
CA SER A 6 19.25 -31.25 -24.49
C SER A 6 18.64 -32.19 -23.44
N GLY A 7 19.40 -32.46 -22.37
CA GLY A 7 18.90 -33.17 -21.20
C GLY A 7 17.85 -32.31 -20.50
N SER A 8 16.57 -32.51 -20.81
CA SER A 8 15.48 -31.97 -20.00
C SER A 8 15.66 -32.50 -18.57
N ALA A 9 16.19 -31.65 -17.68
CA ALA A 9 16.42 -32.01 -16.30
C ALA A 9 15.08 -32.39 -15.65
N GLN A 10 14.91 -33.68 -15.39
CA GLN A 10 13.68 -34.26 -14.85
C GLN A 10 13.33 -33.62 -13.49
N LYS A 11 12.11 -33.11 -13.38
CA LYS A 11 11.57 -32.64 -12.09
C LYS A 11 11.27 -33.86 -11.20
N ILE A 12 11.65 -33.77 -9.93
CA ILE A 12 11.35 -34.76 -8.90
C ILE A 12 10.32 -34.21 -7.92
N LEU A 13 9.54 -35.10 -7.30
CA LEU A 13 8.61 -34.74 -6.23
C LEU A 13 9.38 -34.59 -4.90
N VAL A 14 9.32 -33.39 -4.31
CA VAL A 14 9.77 -33.12 -2.94
C VAL A 14 8.54 -32.94 -2.07
N ARG A 15 8.52 -33.62 -0.91
CA ARG A 15 7.42 -33.57 0.05
C ARG A 15 7.96 -33.62 1.48
N GLY A 16 7.23 -33.01 2.40
CA GLY A 16 7.64 -32.95 3.80
C GLY A 16 6.69 -32.14 4.66
N LEU A 17 7.17 -31.77 5.84
CA LEU A 17 6.54 -30.83 6.75
C LEU A 17 7.32 -29.51 6.73
N ALA A 18 6.59 -28.40 6.78
CA ALA A 18 7.14 -27.09 7.03
C ALA A 18 6.18 -26.32 7.95
N ARG A 19 6.72 -25.72 9.02
CA ARG A 19 5.92 -25.05 10.06
C ARG A 19 6.55 -23.73 10.46
N ASP A 20 5.72 -22.76 10.81
CA ASP A 20 6.16 -21.61 11.59
C ASP A 20 6.19 -21.98 13.08
N THR A 21 7.17 -21.45 13.81
CA THR A 21 7.28 -21.65 15.26
C THR A 21 6.42 -20.66 16.05
N THR A 22 5.88 -19.64 15.36
CA THR A 22 4.96 -18.62 15.90
C THR A 22 3.51 -19.12 15.98
N ARG A 23 3.31 -20.21 16.75
CA ARG A 23 2.01 -20.87 17.06
C ARG A 23 1.50 -21.90 16.04
N GLY A 24 2.26 -22.25 14.99
CA GLY A 24 1.92 -23.35 14.07
C GLY A 24 0.66 -23.14 13.22
N ARG A 25 0.21 -21.89 13.06
CA ARG A 25 -1.07 -21.55 12.40
C ARG A 25 -0.89 -20.93 11.03
N ASN A 26 0.25 -20.29 10.73
CA ASN A 26 0.43 -19.68 9.42
C ASN A 26 0.92 -20.73 8.42
N PRO A 27 0.32 -20.79 7.22
CA PRO A 27 0.82 -21.68 6.18
C PRO A 27 2.21 -21.24 5.74
N VAL A 28 3.14 -22.18 5.66
CA VAL A 28 4.45 -21.94 5.05
C VAL A 28 4.29 -21.95 3.55
N THR A 29 4.82 -20.91 2.89
CA THR A 29 4.91 -20.84 1.44
C THR A 29 6.25 -21.44 1.00
N VAL A 30 6.21 -22.36 0.05
CA VAL A 30 7.38 -23.04 -0.52
C VAL A 30 7.52 -22.61 -1.98
N VAL A 31 8.66 -21.99 -2.32
CA VAL A 31 8.92 -21.39 -3.64
C VAL A 31 10.16 -22.00 -4.29
N VAL A 32 10.06 -22.41 -5.55
CA VAL A 32 11.20 -22.86 -6.36
C VAL A 32 12.06 -21.65 -6.75
N ASN A 33 13.36 -21.71 -6.50
CA ASN A 33 14.38 -20.73 -6.92
C ASN A 33 14.12 -19.26 -6.54
N ASP A 34 13.28 -19.03 -5.54
CA ASP A 34 12.82 -17.70 -5.12
C ASP A 34 12.09 -16.94 -6.25
N THR A 35 11.54 -17.66 -7.24
CA THR A 35 11.01 -17.08 -8.49
C THR A 35 9.93 -16.02 -8.23
N VAL A 36 8.95 -16.33 -7.37
CA VAL A 36 7.84 -15.41 -7.05
C VAL A 36 8.36 -14.15 -6.36
N ASN A 37 9.27 -14.27 -5.39
CA ASN A 37 9.78 -13.10 -4.66
C ASN A 37 10.71 -12.25 -5.52
N LYS A 38 11.54 -12.86 -6.38
CA LYS A 38 12.35 -12.15 -7.37
C LYS A 38 11.49 -11.35 -8.32
N PHE A 39 10.43 -11.98 -8.86
CA PHE A 39 9.46 -11.28 -9.70
C PHE A 39 8.79 -10.15 -8.91
N ALA A 40 8.31 -10.39 -7.69
CA ALA A 40 7.68 -9.36 -6.87
C ALA A 40 8.60 -8.15 -6.64
N ARG A 41 9.89 -8.37 -6.37
CA ARG A 41 10.88 -7.30 -6.22
C ARG A 41 11.11 -6.53 -7.51
N ALA A 42 11.15 -7.20 -8.66
CA ALA A 42 11.32 -6.56 -9.97
C ALA A 42 10.06 -5.78 -10.39
N ALA A 43 8.89 -6.42 -10.29
CA ALA A 43 7.59 -5.83 -10.57
C ALA A 43 7.34 -4.60 -9.71
N ARG A 44 7.70 -4.66 -8.42
CA ARG A 44 7.59 -3.50 -7.53
C ARG A 44 8.36 -2.28 -8.04
N ARG A 45 9.61 -2.45 -8.47
CA ARG A 45 10.41 -1.34 -9.01
C ARG A 45 9.74 -0.72 -10.22
N GLN A 46 9.05 -1.50 -11.03
CA GLN A 46 8.26 -0.99 -12.16
C GLN A 46 6.97 -0.31 -11.70
N LEU A 47 6.24 -0.87 -10.73
CA LEU A 47 5.02 -0.29 -10.17
C LEU A 47 5.26 1.07 -9.50
N ASP A 48 6.47 1.28 -8.97
CA ASP A 48 6.91 2.53 -8.34
C ASP A 48 7.55 3.51 -9.35
N ALA A 49 7.70 3.12 -10.62
CA ALA A 49 8.30 3.97 -11.63
C ALA A 49 7.37 5.15 -11.99
N PRO A 50 7.91 6.38 -12.12
CA PRO A 50 7.13 7.54 -12.55
C PRO A 50 6.62 7.33 -13.98
N GLY A 51 5.37 7.73 -14.24
CA GLY A 51 4.77 7.68 -15.59
C GLY A 51 4.22 6.32 -16.01
N LEU A 52 4.22 5.30 -15.14
CA LEU A 52 3.55 4.03 -15.44
C LEU A 52 2.03 4.22 -15.49
N GLY A 53 1.42 4.00 -16.66
CA GLY A 53 -0.02 4.11 -16.85
C GLY A 53 -0.81 3.02 -16.12
N GLU A 54 -2.08 3.29 -15.80
CA GLU A 54 -2.93 2.35 -15.04
C GLU A 54 -3.13 1.01 -15.76
N ALA A 55 -3.25 1.00 -17.09
CA ALA A 55 -3.36 -0.24 -17.86
C ALA A 55 -2.10 -1.13 -17.75
N GLN A 56 -0.91 -0.51 -17.77
CA GLN A 56 0.37 -1.22 -17.61
C GLN A 56 0.52 -1.78 -16.19
N ARG A 57 0.09 -0.99 -15.19
CA ARG A 57 0.05 -1.39 -13.78
C ARG A 57 -0.82 -2.64 -13.60
N GLU A 58 -2.04 -2.63 -14.13
CA GLU A 58 -2.93 -3.79 -14.01
C GLU A 58 -2.37 -5.01 -14.74
N ALA A 59 -1.75 -4.83 -15.92
CA ALA A 59 -1.08 -5.92 -16.62
C ALA A 59 0.02 -6.58 -15.78
N LEU A 60 0.85 -5.78 -15.11
CA LEU A 60 1.92 -6.26 -14.24
C LEU A 60 1.38 -6.98 -13.00
N LEU A 61 0.30 -6.47 -12.40
CA LEU A 61 -0.37 -7.12 -11.28
C LEU A 61 -1.01 -8.46 -11.69
N ARG A 62 -1.59 -8.54 -12.89
CA ARG A 62 -2.11 -9.81 -13.44
C ARG A 62 -1.01 -10.85 -13.61
N GLN A 63 0.15 -10.47 -14.17
CA GLN A 63 1.29 -11.36 -14.30
C GLN A 63 1.79 -11.87 -12.93
N PHE A 64 1.89 -10.98 -11.95
CA PHE A 64 2.25 -11.37 -10.59
C PHE A 64 1.26 -12.38 -9.99
N ARG A 65 -0.04 -12.11 -10.09
CA ARG A 65 -1.10 -12.99 -9.58
C ARG A 65 -1.05 -14.36 -10.26
N ALA A 66 -0.84 -14.42 -11.58
CA ALA A 66 -0.72 -15.67 -12.32
C ALA A 66 0.49 -16.49 -11.83
N LEU A 67 1.66 -15.87 -11.67
CA LEU A 67 2.86 -16.53 -11.16
C LEU A 67 2.69 -16.99 -9.70
N ALA A 68 2.06 -16.18 -8.86
CA ALA A 68 1.79 -16.50 -7.46
C ALA A 68 0.73 -17.60 -7.27
N ALA A 69 -0.05 -17.90 -8.31
CA ALA A 69 -1.01 -19.00 -8.34
C ALA A 69 -0.45 -20.27 -9.01
N ASP A 70 0.71 -20.18 -9.69
CA ASP A 70 1.28 -21.30 -10.42
C ASP A 70 1.94 -22.31 -9.48
N THR A 71 1.24 -23.43 -9.27
CA THR A 71 1.70 -24.55 -8.44
C THR A 71 3.01 -25.21 -8.91
N ALA A 72 3.46 -24.93 -10.14
CA ALA A 72 4.77 -25.35 -10.62
C ALA A 72 5.92 -24.61 -9.92
N TYR A 73 5.67 -23.44 -9.34
CA TYR A 73 6.67 -22.59 -8.68
C TYR A 73 6.37 -22.33 -7.22
N VAL A 74 5.10 -22.35 -6.81
CA VAL A 74 4.69 -22.01 -5.43
C VAL A 74 3.64 -22.96 -4.89
N VAL A 75 3.85 -23.45 -3.68
CA VAL A 75 2.83 -24.18 -2.92
C VAL A 75 2.73 -23.64 -1.51
N ARG A 76 1.57 -23.80 -0.88
CA ARG A 76 1.37 -23.55 0.54
C ARG A 76 1.17 -24.85 1.29
N THR A 77 1.65 -24.91 2.51
CA THR A 77 1.37 -26.06 3.38
C THR A 77 -0.12 -26.16 3.71
N ASP A 78 -0.60 -27.38 3.93
CA ASP A 78 -1.92 -27.61 4.51
C ASP A 78 -1.96 -27.25 6.01
N LYS A 79 -3.11 -27.47 6.66
CA LYS A 79 -3.32 -27.21 8.10
C LYS A 79 -2.40 -28.05 9.00
N GLN A 80 -1.84 -29.14 8.49
CA GLN A 80 -0.90 -30.00 9.21
C GLN A 80 0.57 -29.66 8.90
N GLY A 81 0.82 -28.62 8.09
CA GLY A 81 2.15 -28.20 7.65
C GLY A 81 2.71 -29.02 6.49
N ARG A 82 1.91 -29.88 5.83
CA ARG A 82 2.41 -30.74 4.75
C ARG A 82 2.50 -29.98 3.44
N PHE A 83 3.57 -30.19 2.69
CA PHE A 83 3.73 -29.66 1.34
C PHE A 83 4.15 -30.74 0.33
N ARG A 84 3.88 -30.48 -0.95
CA ARG A 84 4.31 -31.32 -2.09
C ARG A 84 4.59 -30.40 -3.28
N ILE A 85 5.80 -30.46 -3.83
CA ILE A 85 6.20 -29.63 -4.99
C ILE A 85 7.13 -30.39 -5.93
N ARG A 86 7.03 -30.13 -7.24
CA ARG A 86 7.92 -30.71 -8.25
C ARG A 86 9.02 -29.74 -8.64
N ALA A 87 10.28 -30.11 -8.44
CA ALA A 87 11.44 -29.27 -8.73
C ALA A 87 12.61 -30.08 -9.32
N ARG A 88 13.52 -29.43 -10.05
CA ARG A 88 14.73 -30.06 -10.59
C ARG A 88 15.74 -30.29 -9.47
N LYS A 89 16.63 -31.27 -9.63
CA LYS A 89 17.71 -31.55 -8.65
C LYS A 89 18.63 -30.34 -8.42
N THR A 90 18.78 -29.49 -9.43
CA THR A 90 19.59 -28.26 -9.41
C THR A 90 18.87 -27.08 -8.77
N ASP A 91 17.57 -27.18 -8.51
CA ASP A 91 16.80 -26.08 -7.93
C ASP A 91 17.07 -25.95 -6.42
N SER A 92 16.67 -24.81 -5.86
CA SER A 92 16.53 -24.59 -4.42
C SER A 92 15.05 -24.39 -4.06
N LEU A 93 14.65 -24.87 -2.88
CA LEU A 93 13.35 -24.54 -2.29
C LEU A 93 13.55 -23.49 -1.20
N TYR A 94 12.73 -22.44 -1.27
CA TYR A 94 12.65 -21.37 -0.29
C TYR A 94 11.38 -21.55 0.53
N PHE A 95 11.52 -21.49 1.85
CA PHE A 95 10.45 -21.65 2.82
C PHE A 95 10.28 -20.31 3.52
N SER A 96 9.08 -19.73 3.45
CA SER A 96 8.76 -18.46 4.11
C SER A 96 7.40 -18.51 4.77
N SER A 97 7.28 -17.82 5.90
CA SER A 97 6.03 -17.58 6.60
C SER A 97 6.02 -16.15 7.12
N TYR A 98 4.84 -15.65 7.48
CA TYR A 98 4.71 -14.33 8.07
C TYR A 98 5.52 -14.25 9.38
N HIS A 99 6.31 -13.18 9.53
CA HIS A 99 7.16 -12.95 10.70
C HIS A 99 8.14 -14.06 11.08
N SER A 100 8.57 -14.86 10.09
CA SER A 100 9.59 -15.89 10.28
C SER A 100 10.80 -15.64 9.39
N LEU A 101 11.99 -15.98 9.88
CA LEU A 101 13.20 -15.98 9.08
C LEU A 101 13.07 -17.03 7.96
N PRO A 102 13.25 -16.65 6.68
CA PRO A 102 13.13 -17.59 5.59
C PRO A 102 14.27 -18.62 5.62
N ALA A 103 13.96 -19.85 5.21
CA ALA A 103 14.95 -20.91 5.07
C ALA A 103 15.10 -21.32 3.60
N ARG A 104 16.31 -21.72 3.20
CA ARG A 104 16.61 -22.15 1.83
C ARG A 104 17.36 -23.47 1.86
N TYR A 105 16.94 -24.41 1.01
CA TYR A 105 17.61 -25.70 0.87
C TYR A 105 17.72 -26.11 -0.60
N PRO A 106 18.89 -26.58 -1.06
CA PRO A 106 19.03 -27.25 -2.35
C PRO A 106 18.15 -28.51 -2.43
N VAL A 107 17.49 -28.75 -3.56
CA VAL A 107 16.66 -29.95 -3.76
C VAL A 107 17.50 -31.23 -3.63
N ALA A 108 18.76 -31.20 -4.11
CA ALA A 108 19.70 -32.30 -3.95
C ALA A 108 20.01 -32.65 -2.48
N GLU A 109 19.94 -31.67 -1.58
CA GLU A 109 20.11 -31.89 -0.14
C GLU A 109 18.84 -32.49 0.47
N LEU A 110 17.68 -31.89 0.21
CA LEU A 110 16.40 -32.37 0.74
C LEU A 110 16.12 -33.83 0.36
N ARG A 111 16.51 -34.25 -0.84
CA ARG A 111 16.38 -35.63 -1.32
C ARG A 111 17.21 -36.65 -0.51
N ARG A 112 18.33 -36.21 0.07
CA ARG A 112 19.19 -37.08 0.88
C ARG A 112 18.67 -37.28 2.30
N ARG A 113 17.69 -36.49 2.74
CA ARG A 113 17.10 -36.61 4.07
C ARG A 113 16.10 -37.76 4.12
N ARG A 114 16.14 -38.54 5.20
CA ARG A 114 15.13 -39.59 5.46
C ARG A 114 13.72 -39.00 5.60
N ALA A 115 13.62 -37.80 6.18
CA ALA A 115 12.41 -37.00 6.27
C ALA A 115 12.74 -35.52 6.10
N VAL A 116 11.87 -34.78 5.41
CA VAL A 116 11.96 -33.32 5.31
C VAL A 116 11.00 -32.72 6.33
N ASP A 117 11.55 -32.13 7.38
CA ASP A 117 10.82 -31.40 8.42
C ASP A 117 11.53 -30.07 8.67
N ILE A 118 10.88 -28.96 8.34
CA ILE A 118 11.44 -27.60 8.36
C ILE A 118 10.69 -26.75 9.39
N HIS A 119 11.43 -26.18 10.34
CA HIS A 119 10.90 -25.28 11.37
C HIS A 119 11.47 -23.88 11.14
N LEU A 120 10.61 -22.93 10.75
CA LEU A 120 11.02 -21.55 10.55
C LEU A 120 11.09 -20.82 11.89
N GLN A 121 12.23 -20.17 12.14
CA GLN A 121 12.45 -19.41 13.36
C GLN A 121 11.70 -18.07 13.31
N PRO A 122 11.17 -17.57 14.44
CA PRO A 122 10.53 -16.26 14.47
C PRO A 122 11.60 -15.20 14.16
N GLN A 123 11.20 -14.15 13.44
CA GLN A 123 12.06 -12.98 13.35
C GLN A 123 12.04 -12.21 14.70
N PRO A 124 13.14 -11.56 15.14
CA PRO A 124 13.13 -10.72 16.33
C PRO A 124 12.11 -9.59 16.22
N CYS A 125 11.37 -9.32 17.30
CA CYS A 125 10.37 -8.26 17.38
C CYS A 125 10.75 -7.20 18.43
N GLU A 126 10.20 -6.00 18.26
CA GLU A 126 10.34 -4.88 19.20
C GLU A 126 9.07 -4.74 20.05
N PRO A 127 9.15 -4.39 21.34
CA PRO A 127 7.95 -4.09 22.12
C PRO A 127 7.20 -2.89 21.52
N TYR A 128 5.88 -2.98 21.42
CA TYR A 128 5.08 -1.82 21.04
C TYR A 128 4.99 -0.88 22.25
N VAL A 129 5.31 0.39 22.04
CA VAL A 129 5.12 1.43 23.04
C VAL A 129 3.96 2.28 22.58
N THR A 130 2.82 2.16 23.26
CA THR A 130 1.64 2.97 22.97
C THR A 130 1.96 4.44 23.21
N CYS A 131 1.72 5.27 22.20
CA CYS A 131 1.79 6.72 22.38
C CYS A 131 0.61 7.16 23.25
N GLN A 132 0.92 7.79 24.37
CA GLN A 132 -0.10 8.48 25.17
C GLN A 132 -0.46 9.74 24.40
N ASP A 133 -1.56 9.63 23.64
CA ASP A 133 -2.04 10.54 22.61
C ASP A 133 -2.07 12.00 23.08
N THR A 134 -0.94 12.69 22.94
CA THR A 134 -0.87 14.14 23.06
C THR A 134 -1.02 14.66 21.64
N ALA A 135 -2.04 15.48 21.41
CA ALA A 135 -2.25 16.09 20.10
C ALA A 135 -1.04 17.00 19.77
N GLY A 136 -0.05 16.42 19.11
CA GLY A 136 1.16 17.12 18.70
C GLY A 136 0.87 18.16 17.63
N ALA A 137 1.90 18.92 17.27
CA ALA A 137 1.79 19.95 16.25
C ALA A 137 1.27 19.37 14.93
N GLU A 138 0.36 20.10 14.28
CA GLU A 138 -0.17 19.77 12.97
C GLU A 138 0.41 20.74 11.93
N TYR A 139 0.87 20.20 10.81
CA TYR A 139 1.44 20.92 9.70
C TYR A 139 0.59 20.70 8.45
N ALA A 140 0.20 21.78 7.80
CA ALA A 140 -0.37 21.76 6.46
C ALA A 140 0.54 22.58 5.55
N PHE A 141 1.02 21.99 4.46
CA PHE A 141 1.97 22.65 3.57
C PHE A 141 1.82 22.18 2.12
N ILE A 142 2.20 23.07 1.20
CA ILE A 142 2.42 22.70 -0.20
C ILE A 142 3.87 22.28 -0.31
N GLY A 143 4.09 21.03 -0.71
CA GLY A 143 5.41 20.44 -0.82
C GLY A 143 5.73 20.03 -2.26
N ARG A 144 6.98 20.21 -2.68
CA ARG A 144 7.56 19.54 -3.84
C ARG A 144 8.25 18.26 -3.41
N LYS A 145 7.92 17.13 -4.03
CA LYS A 145 8.51 15.83 -3.74
C LYS A 145 10.01 15.85 -4.00
N ILE A 146 10.80 15.46 -2.99
CA ILE A 146 12.24 15.16 -3.14
C ILE A 146 12.42 13.65 -3.24
N SER A 147 11.90 12.90 -2.26
CA SER A 147 11.92 11.44 -2.29
C SER A 147 10.73 10.84 -1.55
N LEU A 148 10.35 9.63 -1.96
CA LEU A 148 9.37 8.79 -1.28
C LEU A 148 9.82 7.35 -1.42
N GLU A 149 10.32 6.79 -0.33
CA GLU A 149 10.96 5.49 -0.32
C GLU A 149 10.24 4.56 0.63
N ARG A 150 9.97 3.33 0.20
CA ARG A 150 9.47 2.33 1.13
C ARG A 150 10.56 1.96 2.12
N THR A 151 10.18 1.92 3.39
CA THR A 151 11.03 1.46 4.48
C THR A 151 10.41 0.24 5.15
N GLU A 152 11.21 -0.42 5.98
CA GLU A 152 10.73 -1.57 6.74
C GLU A 152 9.76 -1.12 7.83
N HIS A 153 8.64 -1.83 7.92
CA HIS A 153 7.72 -1.66 9.04
C HIS A 153 8.35 -2.33 10.26
N PRO A 154 8.43 -1.64 11.43
CA PRO A 154 8.88 -2.28 12.66
C PRO A 154 8.00 -3.50 12.93
N TYR A 155 8.63 -4.63 13.25
CA TYR A 155 7.89 -5.81 13.66
C TYR A 155 7.67 -5.75 15.16
N TYR A 156 6.44 -5.43 15.57
CA TYR A 156 6.12 -5.36 16.99
C TYR A 156 5.76 -6.73 17.57
N CYS A 157 6.17 -6.97 18.80
CA CYS A 157 5.88 -8.20 19.52
C CYS A 157 4.36 -8.30 19.78
N PRO A 158 3.75 -9.49 19.59
CA PRO A 158 2.35 -9.69 19.95
C PRO A 158 2.14 -9.51 21.46
N GLU A 159 1.28 -8.58 21.87
CA GLU A 159 0.88 -8.43 23.27
C GLU A 159 -0.25 -9.39 23.63
N ALA A 160 -0.11 -10.15 24.73
CA ALA A 160 -1.19 -10.90 25.42
C ALA A 160 -2.26 -11.54 24.50
N GLY A 161 -1.83 -12.23 23.44
CA GLY A 161 -2.73 -12.95 22.53
C GLY A 161 -3.26 -12.15 21.33
N ARG A 162 -3.02 -10.84 21.24
CA ARG A 162 -3.42 -10.01 20.08
C ARG A 162 -2.29 -9.93 19.04
N PRO A 163 -2.50 -10.41 17.80
CA PRO A 163 -1.51 -10.23 16.75
C PRO A 163 -1.49 -8.76 16.30
N PHE A 164 -0.29 -8.17 16.22
CA PHE A 164 -0.10 -6.86 15.59
C PHE A 164 -0.14 -7.04 14.07
N LEU A 165 -1.32 -6.86 13.46
CA LEU A 165 -1.51 -6.97 12.01
C LEU A 165 -1.50 -5.57 11.40
N SER A 166 -0.32 -5.09 10.99
CA SER A 166 -0.23 -3.92 10.12
C SER A 166 -0.35 -4.36 8.66
N MET A 167 -1.37 -3.87 7.98
CA MET A 167 -1.56 -4.05 6.54
C MET A 167 -0.93 -2.90 5.74
N ASP A 168 -0.23 -1.98 6.40
CA ASP A 168 0.39 -0.82 5.78
C ASP A 168 1.83 -1.11 5.33
N GLY A 169 2.16 -0.63 4.13
CA GLY A 169 3.53 -0.29 3.81
C GLY A 169 3.94 0.98 4.56
N ARG A 170 5.17 1.01 5.09
CA ARG A 170 5.79 2.21 5.66
C ARG A 170 6.64 2.92 4.62
N TYR A 171 6.58 4.24 4.56
CA TYR A 171 7.32 5.06 3.61
C TYR A 171 8.02 6.21 4.33
N ALA A 172 9.29 6.43 4.01
CA ALA A 172 10.01 7.64 4.36
C ALA A 172 9.85 8.67 3.24
N ALA A 173 9.27 9.81 3.56
CA ALA A 173 8.99 10.88 2.61
C ALA A 173 9.85 12.11 2.93
N ARG A 174 10.34 12.77 1.88
CA ARG A 174 11.05 14.05 1.95
C ARG A 174 10.46 15.03 0.93
N TYR A 175 10.04 16.19 1.40
CA TYR A 175 9.40 17.22 0.58
C TYR A 175 9.99 18.60 0.88
N GLN A 176 10.29 19.37 -0.16
CA GLN A 176 10.64 20.79 -0.06
C GLN A 176 9.35 21.59 0.18
N LEU A 177 9.33 22.45 1.20
CA LEU A 177 8.23 23.32 1.56
C LEU A 177 8.18 24.52 0.61
N LEU A 178 7.15 24.57 -0.24
CA LEU A 178 6.87 25.70 -1.13
C LEU A 178 5.99 26.75 -0.44
N ALA A 179 5.09 26.31 0.44
CA ALA A 179 4.24 27.17 1.25
C ALA A 179 3.83 26.46 2.55
N GLN A 180 3.87 27.16 3.68
CA GLN A 180 3.38 26.66 4.96
C GLN A 180 2.03 27.32 5.26
N LEU A 181 0.99 26.51 5.46
CA LEU A 181 -0.40 26.95 5.56
C LEU A 181 -0.95 26.79 6.99
N ALA A 182 -0.46 25.79 7.72
CA ALA A 182 -0.71 25.60 9.13
C ALA A 182 0.54 25.00 9.79
N GLY A 183 0.78 25.38 11.04
CA GLY A 183 2.04 25.09 11.73
C GLY A 183 3.22 25.88 11.16
N ARG A 184 4.30 25.96 11.92
CA ARG A 184 5.58 26.50 11.45
C ARG A 184 6.67 25.46 11.62
N PHE A 185 7.19 24.98 10.51
CA PHE A 185 8.35 24.10 10.46
C PHE A 185 9.61 24.95 10.18
N PRO A 186 10.68 24.77 10.96
CA PRO A 186 11.83 25.69 10.93
C PRO A 186 12.77 25.48 9.72
N ARG A 187 12.57 24.42 8.94
CA ARG A 187 13.41 24.09 7.77
C ARG A 187 12.60 24.20 6.50
N ASP A 188 13.28 24.36 5.38
CA ASP A 188 12.69 24.37 4.03
C ASP A 188 12.33 22.96 3.51
N THR A 189 12.70 21.92 4.24
CA THR A 189 12.50 20.52 3.84
C THR A 189 11.97 19.73 5.03
N MET A 190 10.83 19.08 4.85
CA MET A 190 10.22 18.21 5.86
C MET A 190 10.44 16.74 5.53
N ALA A 191 10.88 15.98 6.52
CA ALA A 191 10.93 14.52 6.48
C ALA A 191 9.84 13.95 7.39
N PHE A 192 9.06 12.99 6.89
CA PHE A 192 7.97 12.38 7.66
C PHE A 192 7.76 10.91 7.23
N THR A 193 7.05 10.16 8.06
CA THR A 193 6.65 8.78 7.74
C THR A 193 5.22 8.78 7.20
N ALA A 194 4.98 8.06 6.10
CA ALA A 194 3.64 7.77 5.61
C ALA A 194 3.35 6.27 5.69
N TYR A 195 2.09 5.93 5.90
CA TYR A 195 1.59 4.56 5.94
C TYR A 195 0.46 4.41 4.92
N ASP A 196 0.51 3.37 4.10
CA ASP A 196 -0.50 3.12 3.07
C ASP A 196 -0.77 1.62 2.89
N HIS A 197 -2.04 1.23 2.81
CA HIS A 197 -2.45 -0.17 2.65
C HIS A 197 -2.24 -0.71 1.23
N TYR A 198 -2.33 0.15 0.21
CA TYR A 198 -2.50 -0.26 -1.19
C TYR A 198 -1.23 -0.12 -2.03
N GLY A 199 -0.07 -0.04 -1.37
CA GLY A 199 1.22 0.13 -2.04
C GLY A 199 1.79 1.51 -1.76
N SER A 200 2.43 2.12 -2.76
CA SER A 200 3.05 3.44 -2.61
C SER A 200 1.96 4.51 -2.42
N PRO A 201 2.11 5.44 -1.46
CA PRO A 201 1.13 6.47 -1.21
C PRO A 201 0.77 7.24 -2.48
N ALA A 202 -0.52 7.40 -2.76
CA ALA A 202 -0.99 7.97 -4.02
C ALA A 202 -0.49 9.42 -4.24
N PHE A 203 -0.30 10.20 -3.17
CA PHE A 203 0.32 11.53 -3.24
C PHE A 203 1.73 11.52 -3.84
N GLY A 204 2.45 10.40 -3.74
CA GLY A 204 3.78 10.22 -4.28
C GLY A 204 3.85 10.28 -5.80
N ARG A 205 2.71 10.20 -6.49
CA ARG A 205 2.63 10.28 -7.96
C ARG A 205 2.71 11.71 -8.49
N HIS A 206 2.56 12.70 -7.62
CA HIS A 206 2.50 14.10 -8.00
C HIS A 206 3.79 14.83 -7.59
N GLU A 207 4.24 15.77 -8.41
CA GLU A 207 5.41 16.58 -8.09
C GLU A 207 5.12 17.51 -6.91
N GLN A 208 3.94 18.16 -6.94
CA GLN A 208 3.51 19.17 -5.98
C GLN A 208 2.21 18.74 -5.32
N VAL A 209 2.20 18.75 -3.99
CA VAL A 209 1.07 18.25 -3.19
C VAL A 209 0.85 19.12 -1.96
N LEU A 210 -0.42 19.35 -1.62
CA LEU A 210 -0.83 19.75 -0.29
C LEU A 210 -0.87 18.51 0.60
N LEU A 211 -0.09 18.52 1.68
CA LEU A 211 0.02 17.43 2.64
C LEU A 211 -0.34 17.89 4.04
N PHE A 212 -0.83 16.94 4.84
CA PHE A 212 -1.12 17.11 6.25
C PHE A 212 -0.27 16.13 7.07
N VAL A 213 0.56 16.68 7.94
CA VAL A 213 1.50 15.91 8.76
C VAL A 213 1.26 16.27 10.22
N GLN A 214 1.25 15.28 11.09
CA GLN A 214 1.05 15.46 12.51
C GLN A 214 2.24 14.90 13.28
N ASP A 215 2.64 15.61 14.33
CA ASP A 215 3.55 15.06 15.32
C ASP A 215 2.82 14.06 16.21
N TYR A 216 3.28 12.81 16.19
CA TYR A 216 2.81 11.72 17.02
C TYR A 216 3.98 11.17 17.82
N CYS A 217 4.08 11.57 19.09
CA CYS A 217 5.15 11.17 20.01
C CYS A 217 6.57 11.47 19.46
N GLY A 218 6.79 12.69 18.96
CA GLY A 218 8.08 13.15 18.42
C GLY A 218 8.37 12.62 17.02
N ARG A 219 7.38 12.01 16.36
CA ARG A 219 7.49 11.49 14.99
C ARG A 219 6.49 12.18 14.09
N LEU A 220 6.99 12.77 13.01
CA LEU A 220 6.13 13.36 11.98
C LEU A 220 5.51 12.26 11.12
N ILE A 221 4.20 12.12 11.19
CA ILE A 221 3.41 11.12 10.48
C ILE A 221 2.43 11.82 9.53
N HIS A 222 2.38 11.39 8.27
CA HIS A 222 1.36 11.82 7.32
C HIS A 222 -0.02 11.35 7.76
N GLN A 223 -1.01 12.25 7.71
CA GLN A 223 -2.40 11.89 7.92
C GLN A 223 -2.89 11.09 6.72
N LYS A 224 -2.97 9.78 6.91
CA LYS A 224 -3.28 8.80 5.87
C LYS A 224 -4.49 9.22 5.01
N TYR A 225 -4.29 9.13 3.69
CA TYR A 225 -5.25 9.53 2.64
C TYR A 225 -5.67 11.02 2.63
N GLN A 226 -5.06 11.88 3.45
CA GLN A 226 -5.30 13.32 3.39
C GLN A 226 -4.21 13.99 2.56
N TYR A 227 -4.51 14.28 1.29
CA TYR A 227 -3.63 15.04 0.41
C TYR A 227 -4.40 15.65 -0.77
N TYR A 228 -3.81 16.64 -1.42
CA TYR A 228 -4.30 17.16 -2.70
C TYR A 228 -3.15 17.35 -3.68
N PRO A 229 -3.22 16.85 -4.93
CA PRO A 229 -2.32 17.30 -5.98
C PRO A 229 -2.67 18.76 -6.31
N VAL A 230 -1.68 19.64 -6.24
CA VAL A 230 -1.91 21.07 -6.43
C VAL A 230 -1.11 21.59 -7.61
N TYR A 231 -1.71 22.53 -8.32
CA TYR A 231 -1.18 23.14 -9.53
C TYR A 231 -1.34 24.66 -9.44
N ARG A 232 -0.47 25.39 -10.12
CA ARG A 232 -0.63 26.83 -10.25
C ARG A 232 -1.82 27.14 -11.16
N THR A 233 -2.62 28.12 -10.77
CA THR A 233 -3.69 28.71 -11.58
C THR A 233 -3.14 29.86 -12.42
N ALA A 234 -3.88 30.28 -13.44
CA ALA A 234 -3.47 31.37 -14.34
C ALA A 234 -3.23 32.70 -13.60
N ASP A 235 -3.92 32.91 -12.46
CA ASP A 235 -3.73 34.05 -11.55
C ASP A 235 -2.59 33.84 -10.52
N GLY A 236 -1.83 32.76 -10.64
CA GLY A 236 -0.67 32.46 -9.80
C GLY A 236 -0.99 31.84 -8.45
N ARG A 237 -2.25 31.57 -8.09
CA ARG A 237 -2.59 30.85 -6.85
C ARG A 237 -2.39 29.33 -6.98
N TRP A 238 -2.58 28.60 -5.88
CA TRP A 238 -2.56 27.14 -5.85
C TRP A 238 -3.97 26.59 -5.78
N ALA A 239 -4.28 25.62 -6.63
CA ALA A 239 -5.56 24.92 -6.63
C ALA A 239 -5.38 23.42 -6.86
N ALA A 240 -6.33 22.63 -6.39
CA ALA A 240 -6.44 21.21 -6.71
C ALA A 240 -7.66 20.98 -7.62
N PRO A 241 -7.56 20.05 -8.59
CA PRO A 241 -8.72 19.61 -9.35
C PRO A 241 -9.69 18.81 -8.46
N TYR A 242 -10.91 18.60 -8.94
CA TYR A 242 -11.91 17.76 -8.25
C TYR A 242 -11.35 16.37 -7.90
N GLN A 243 -11.68 15.88 -6.70
CA GLN A 243 -11.37 14.52 -6.27
C GLN A 243 -12.62 13.75 -5.87
N TRP A 244 -12.88 12.62 -6.53
CA TRP A 244 -14.02 11.75 -6.21
C TRP A 244 -14.09 11.36 -4.72
N LEU A 245 -12.94 11.07 -4.09
CA LEU A 245 -12.89 10.65 -2.68
C LEU A 245 -13.49 11.68 -1.70
N ASP A 246 -13.47 12.97 -2.02
CA ASP A 246 -14.07 13.99 -1.16
C ASP A 246 -15.60 14.07 -1.32
N HIS A 247 -16.14 13.59 -2.43
CA HIS A 247 -17.54 13.77 -2.80
C HIS A 247 -18.34 12.46 -2.87
N HIS A 248 -17.69 11.30 -2.72
CA HIS A 248 -18.35 9.99 -2.80
C HIS A 248 -19.23 9.67 -1.59
N ASP A 249 -19.00 10.34 -0.46
CA ASP A 249 -19.76 10.17 0.77
C ASP A 249 -20.70 11.36 0.97
N PRO A 250 -22.02 11.20 0.75
CA PRO A 250 -22.98 12.30 0.87
C PRO A 250 -23.01 12.96 2.25
N GLU A 251 -22.71 12.21 3.32
CA GLU A 251 -22.67 12.75 4.69
C GLU A 251 -21.44 13.64 4.94
N LEU A 252 -20.42 13.53 4.09
CA LEU A 252 -19.15 14.24 4.19
C LEU A 252 -18.86 15.12 2.96
N ALA A 253 -19.88 15.42 2.15
CA ALA A 253 -19.74 16.29 0.99
C ALA A 253 -19.19 17.66 1.44
N PRO A 254 -18.12 18.18 0.79
CA PRO A 254 -17.53 19.44 1.19
C PRO A 254 -18.51 20.59 0.97
N PRO A 255 -18.63 21.53 1.93
CA PRO A 255 -19.56 22.65 1.79
C PRO A 255 -19.16 23.63 0.69
N ILE A 256 -17.87 23.81 0.44
CA ILE A 256 -17.37 24.63 -0.67
C ILE A 256 -17.16 23.71 -1.87
N GLN A 257 -17.97 23.92 -2.90
CA GLN A 257 -17.93 23.13 -4.13
C GLN A 257 -16.81 23.60 -5.06
N PRO A 258 -16.29 22.71 -5.92
CA PRO A 258 -15.38 23.09 -7.00
C PRO A 258 -16.04 24.07 -7.96
N ARG A 259 -15.23 24.96 -8.54
CA ARG A 259 -15.66 25.97 -9.52
C ARG A 259 -14.82 25.90 -10.79
N PRO A 260 -15.30 26.46 -11.93
CA PRO A 260 -14.50 26.55 -13.15
C PRO A 260 -13.13 27.14 -12.85
N MET A 261 -12.08 26.50 -13.36
CA MET A 261 -10.71 26.80 -12.97
C MET A 261 -9.80 26.87 -14.20
N ALA A 262 -9.11 28.01 -14.37
CA ALA A 262 -8.03 28.15 -15.32
C ALA A 262 -6.70 27.79 -14.65
N PHE A 263 -6.21 26.58 -14.90
CA PHE A 263 -4.86 26.18 -14.49
C PHE A 263 -3.81 26.84 -15.41
N ALA A 264 -2.65 27.21 -14.85
CA ALA A 264 -1.57 27.84 -15.60
C ALA A 264 -1.01 26.91 -16.69
N ALA A 265 -1.04 25.60 -16.44
CA ALA A 265 -0.80 24.55 -17.42
C ALA A 265 -1.96 23.55 -17.38
N PRO A 266 -2.34 22.93 -18.51
CA PRO A 266 -3.38 21.91 -18.53
C PRO A 266 -3.06 20.76 -17.57
N VAL A 267 -3.99 20.47 -16.66
CA VAL A 267 -3.90 19.32 -15.76
C VAL A 267 -4.53 18.12 -16.46
N VAL A 268 -3.68 17.29 -17.07
CA VAL A 268 -4.08 16.15 -17.91
C VAL A 268 -3.74 14.84 -17.23
N ILE A 269 -4.72 13.95 -17.17
CA ILE A 269 -4.60 12.60 -16.60
C ILE A 269 -4.80 11.60 -17.74
N ASP A 270 -3.84 10.69 -17.91
CA ASP A 270 -3.96 9.59 -18.86
C ASP A 270 -4.94 8.55 -18.32
N VAL A 271 -6.03 8.36 -19.04
CA VAL A 271 -7.09 7.37 -18.75
C VAL A 271 -7.25 6.37 -19.88
N ALA A 272 -6.29 6.31 -20.82
CA ALA A 272 -6.32 5.37 -21.92
C ALA A 272 -6.30 3.93 -21.40
N GLY A 273 -7.27 3.13 -21.85
CA GLY A 273 -7.42 1.73 -21.44
C GLY A 273 -8.01 1.53 -20.04
N ALA A 274 -8.41 2.59 -19.34
CA ALA A 274 -9.20 2.47 -18.11
C ALA A 274 -10.64 2.00 -18.43
N ALA A 275 -11.27 1.30 -17.49
CA ALA A 275 -12.67 0.89 -17.62
C ALA A 275 -13.59 2.13 -17.65
N PRO A 276 -14.59 2.20 -18.54
CA PRO A 276 -15.49 3.35 -18.64
C PRO A 276 -16.13 3.75 -17.31
N GLU A 277 -16.53 2.78 -16.48
CA GLU A 277 -17.14 3.00 -15.18
C GLU A 277 -16.17 3.68 -14.21
N TYR A 278 -14.89 3.28 -14.26
CA TYR A 278 -13.84 3.91 -13.47
C TYR A 278 -13.66 5.38 -13.87
N VAL A 279 -13.65 5.66 -15.18
CA VAL A 279 -13.50 7.02 -15.71
C VAL A 279 -14.68 7.90 -15.30
N LEU A 280 -15.91 7.41 -15.45
CA LEU A 280 -17.13 8.13 -15.05
C LEU A 280 -17.15 8.43 -13.55
N GLN A 281 -16.68 7.51 -12.72
CA GLN A 281 -16.64 7.67 -11.28
C GLN A 281 -15.56 8.66 -10.81
N HIS A 282 -14.34 8.57 -11.36
CA HIS A 282 -13.18 9.32 -10.85
C HIS A 282 -12.96 10.65 -11.57
N TYR A 283 -13.40 10.77 -12.82
CA TYR A 283 -13.25 11.96 -13.65
C TYR A 283 -14.60 12.41 -14.26
N PRO A 284 -15.64 12.62 -13.42
CA PRO A 284 -16.97 12.96 -13.91
C PRO A 284 -17.02 14.37 -14.54
N ALA A 285 -17.92 14.54 -15.52
CA ALA A 285 -18.42 15.85 -15.89
C ALA A 285 -19.24 16.46 -14.73
N PRO A 286 -19.26 17.80 -14.56
CA PRO A 286 -18.59 18.82 -15.37
C PRO A 286 -17.12 19.05 -15.00
N TYR A 287 -16.56 18.34 -14.02
CA TYR A 287 -15.26 18.66 -13.44
C TYR A 287 -14.07 18.34 -14.35
N TYR A 288 -14.24 17.34 -15.22
CA TYR A 288 -13.27 16.93 -16.21
C TYR A 288 -13.88 16.92 -17.62
N ARG A 289 -13.06 17.30 -18.60
CA ARG A 289 -13.31 17.00 -20.02
C ARG A 289 -12.56 15.74 -20.40
N VAL A 290 -13.27 14.69 -20.78
CA VAL A 290 -12.69 13.40 -21.15
C VAL A 290 -12.75 13.23 -22.67
N GLU A 291 -11.60 13.17 -23.32
CA GLU A 291 -11.48 13.01 -24.77
C GLU A 291 -10.21 12.24 -25.14
N ASN A 292 -10.27 11.34 -26.13
CA ASN A 292 -9.11 10.61 -26.66
C ASN A 292 -8.21 9.96 -25.59
N GLY A 293 -8.82 9.31 -24.58
CA GLY A 293 -8.11 8.65 -23.50
C GLY A 293 -7.45 9.61 -22.49
N ARG A 294 -7.85 10.89 -22.46
CA ARG A 294 -7.33 11.89 -21.52
C ARG A 294 -8.45 12.56 -20.75
N ALA A 295 -8.29 12.69 -19.45
CA ALA A 295 -9.15 13.50 -18.59
C ALA A 295 -8.44 14.82 -18.27
N THR A 296 -8.98 15.95 -18.72
CA THR A 296 -8.44 17.28 -18.46
C THR A 296 -9.28 17.97 -17.40
N ALA A 297 -8.67 18.40 -16.29
CA ALA A 297 -9.40 19.09 -15.23
C ALA A 297 -9.82 20.49 -15.68
N VAL A 298 -11.10 20.82 -15.49
CA VAL A 298 -11.67 22.14 -15.81
C VAL A 298 -12.35 22.80 -14.60
N TYR A 299 -12.46 22.09 -13.48
CA TYR A 299 -12.91 22.60 -12.19
C TYR A 299 -11.90 22.27 -11.08
N GLY A 300 -11.92 23.06 -10.02
CA GLY A 300 -11.14 22.79 -8.82
C GLY A 300 -11.50 23.70 -7.67
N ASN A 301 -10.70 23.59 -6.60
CA ASN A 301 -10.76 24.45 -5.42
C ASN A 301 -9.39 25.04 -5.14
N TYR A 302 -9.37 26.29 -4.68
CA TYR A 302 -8.15 26.88 -4.16
C TYR A 302 -7.75 26.24 -2.84
N VAL A 303 -6.47 26.30 -2.51
CA VAL A 303 -5.91 25.64 -1.32
C VAL A 303 -6.57 26.12 -0.02
N ASP A 304 -6.88 27.40 0.11
CA ASP A 304 -7.61 27.95 1.26
C ASP A 304 -9.02 27.37 1.40
N GLU A 305 -9.75 27.20 0.28
CA GLU A 305 -11.06 26.54 0.25
C GLU A 305 -10.96 25.06 0.70
N LEU A 306 -9.90 24.35 0.29
CA LEU A 306 -9.65 22.96 0.70
C LEU A 306 -9.38 22.86 2.21
N LEU A 307 -8.60 23.80 2.77
CA LEU A 307 -8.36 23.87 4.21
C LEU A 307 -9.63 24.18 4.99
N GLU A 308 -10.46 25.07 4.47
CA GLU A 308 -11.76 25.43 5.04
C GLU A 308 -12.70 24.22 5.05
N ASN A 309 -12.82 23.51 3.92
CA ASN A 309 -13.58 22.27 3.81
C ASN A 309 -13.09 21.24 4.84
N ARG A 310 -11.78 21.01 4.92
CA ARG A 310 -11.19 20.10 5.91
C ARG A 310 -11.54 20.51 7.34
N ARG A 311 -11.49 21.80 7.67
CA ARG A 311 -11.85 22.31 9.01
C ARG A 311 -13.31 22.04 9.33
N ARG A 312 -14.22 22.37 8.42
CA ARG A 312 -15.68 22.18 8.60
C ARG A 312 -16.07 20.70 8.70
N LEU A 313 -15.38 19.83 7.96
CA LEU A 313 -15.65 18.39 7.96
C LEU A 313 -15.06 17.63 9.17
N ARG A 314 -14.21 18.26 10.02
CA ARG A 314 -13.65 17.57 11.20
C ARG A 314 -14.73 17.05 12.15
N GLY A 315 -15.73 17.88 12.46
CA GLY A 315 -16.85 17.52 13.34
C GLY A 315 -17.70 16.38 12.77
N PRO A 316 -18.26 16.54 11.56
CA PRO A 316 -19.02 15.49 10.87
C PRO A 316 -18.26 14.16 10.76
N ARG A 317 -16.97 14.18 10.40
CA ARG A 317 -16.13 12.96 10.34
C ARG A 317 -16.02 12.27 11.71
N ARG A 318 -15.78 13.04 12.78
CA ARG A 318 -15.72 12.48 14.15
C ARG A 318 -17.05 11.87 14.57
N ALA A 319 -18.16 12.55 14.32
CA ALA A 319 -19.50 12.05 14.65
C ALA A 319 -19.84 10.76 13.90
N LYS A 320 -19.55 10.71 12.59
CA LYS A 320 -19.73 9.50 11.78
C LYS A 320 -18.90 8.32 12.29
N ASN A 321 -17.62 8.54 12.59
CA ASN A 321 -16.74 7.50 13.12
C ASN A 321 -17.23 6.96 14.46
N ALA A 322 -17.62 7.83 15.39
CA ALA A 322 -18.18 7.42 16.68
C ALA A 322 -19.46 6.57 16.52
N ARG A 323 -20.34 6.94 15.57
CA ARG A 323 -21.54 6.15 15.25
C ARG A 323 -21.18 4.75 14.71
N LEU A 324 -20.21 4.66 13.79
CA LEU A 324 -19.76 3.38 13.23
C LEU A 324 -19.09 2.49 14.28
N GLU A 325 -18.31 3.07 15.19
CA GLU A 325 -17.71 2.36 16.32
C GLU A 325 -18.79 1.80 17.26
N ALA A 326 -19.79 2.61 17.63
CA ALA A 326 -20.91 2.15 18.44
C ALA A 326 -21.69 1.00 17.77
N GLN A 327 -21.94 1.09 16.46
CA GLN A 327 -22.58 0.02 15.69
C GLN A 327 -21.74 -1.27 15.67
N SER A 328 -20.42 -1.14 15.48
CA SER A 328 -19.50 -2.28 15.50
C SER A 328 -19.49 -2.97 16.86
N GLN A 329 -19.47 -2.21 17.96
CA GLN A 329 -19.54 -2.75 19.32
C GLN A 329 -20.85 -3.48 19.59
N GLN A 330 -21.99 -2.91 19.17
CA GLN A 330 -23.29 -3.57 19.29
C GLN A 330 -23.35 -4.89 18.50
N LEU A 331 -22.78 -4.92 17.29
CA LEU A 331 -22.73 -6.15 16.49
C LEU A 331 -21.87 -7.22 17.18
N LEU A 332 -20.71 -6.85 17.71
CA LEU A 332 -19.83 -7.76 18.45
C LEU A 332 -20.52 -8.32 19.70
N GLN A 333 -21.28 -7.50 20.43
CA GLN A 333 -22.07 -7.96 21.57
C GLN A 333 -23.10 -9.00 21.13
N ARG A 334 -23.87 -8.75 20.06
CA ARG A 334 -24.86 -9.71 19.54
C ARG A 334 -24.25 -11.04 19.08
N LEU A 335 -23.06 -11.01 18.51
CA LEU A 335 -22.36 -12.23 18.07
C LEU A 335 -21.81 -13.06 19.23
N ASN A 336 -21.54 -12.41 20.38
CA ASN A 336 -20.99 -13.06 21.57
C ASN A 336 -22.05 -13.45 22.61
N THR A 337 -23.32 -13.04 22.43
CA THR A 337 -24.42 -13.55 23.26
C THR A 337 -24.76 -14.98 22.84
N PRO A 338 -24.77 -15.96 23.78
CA PRO A 338 -25.22 -17.31 23.46
C PRO A 338 -26.64 -17.26 22.89
N LYS A 339 -26.87 -17.95 21.78
CA LYS A 339 -28.24 -18.20 21.32
C LYS A 339 -28.86 -19.21 22.28
N ASN A 340 -29.86 -18.77 23.04
CA ASN A 340 -30.72 -19.67 23.82
C ASN A 340 -31.60 -20.51 22.91
#